data_AF-A0A2M9Y162-F1
#
_entry.id   AF-A0A2M9Y162-F1
#
_cell.length_a   1.000
_cell.length_b   1.000
_cell.length_c   1.000
_cell.angle_alpha   90.00
_cell.angle_beta   90.00
_cell.angle_gamma   90.00
#
_symmetry.space_group_name_H-M   'P 1'
#
loop_
_entity.id
_entity.type
_entity.pdbx_description
1 polymer ?
#
loop_
_entity_poly.entity_id
_entity_poly.type
_entity_poly.pdbx_seq_one_letter_code
_entity_poly.pdbx_strand_id
1 'polypeptide(L)'
;MKHIKFPYLTIFIILNLCISTYFLDAAELRFPNGEVFHTEFVYEDERMLVVRFKGSEYKIPKKDLEYYDLSNKGQTNHSYKIAILSLKNGSVIKGTIADKNKDEVIIKSELGFLTINKNEIKNDIPIVDERPEFPIVYLANDKLDNQTRIGGSFTYLPLFPPLGNQTPPLYGLSIFTEPAFLRFKNTYQLGFKFEYLQSTGPIKEVTSQSGYVYLHQSKTFNSNPLLDFYGIVGIGMSSLSYRFDQNNAKIGSNPSAYLELGWQGLKYGPSFYRIGWKNLCFFEIEKIHCGSGLEISGGINF
;
A
#
# COMPACT_ATOMS: atom_id res chain seq x y z
N MET A 1 58.75 -20.35 17.27
CA MET A 1 57.56 -20.31 16.38
C MET A 1 56.60 -21.43 16.77
N LYS A 2 55.51 -21.13 17.49
CA LYS A 2 54.45 -22.11 17.79
C LYS A 2 53.30 -21.86 16.80
N HIS A 3 53.06 -22.82 15.91
CA HIS A 3 51.90 -22.83 15.04
C HIS A 3 50.66 -23.19 15.86
N ILE A 4 49.82 -22.20 16.14
CA ILE A 4 48.48 -22.42 16.68
C ILE A 4 47.62 -22.96 15.53
N LYS A 5 47.25 -24.24 15.60
CA LYS A 5 46.26 -24.83 14.70
C LYS A 5 44.87 -24.36 15.16
N PHE A 6 44.06 -23.85 14.24
CA PHE A 6 42.70 -23.35 14.46
C PHE A 6 41.66 -24.38 13.97
N PRO A 7 41.43 -25.52 14.65
CA PRO A 7 40.41 -26.49 14.25
C PRO A 7 38.97 -25.98 14.50
N TYR A 8 38.81 -24.92 15.31
CA TYR A 8 37.50 -24.37 15.66
C TYR A 8 36.88 -23.51 14.55
N LEU A 9 37.70 -22.91 13.67
CA LEU A 9 37.19 -22.05 12.60
C LEU A 9 36.48 -22.87 11.51
N THR A 10 37.02 -24.04 11.15
CA THR A 10 36.40 -24.96 10.20
C THR A 10 35.10 -25.57 10.75
N ILE A 11 35.05 -25.89 12.05
CA ILE A 11 33.83 -26.40 12.69
C ILE A 11 32.74 -25.31 12.71
N PHE A 12 33.09 -24.05 13.00
CA PHE A 12 32.12 -22.95 13.04
C PHE A 12 31.53 -22.62 11.65
N ILE A 13 32.33 -22.75 10.60
CA ILE A 13 31.88 -22.57 9.20
C ILE A 13 30.97 -23.72 8.78
N ILE A 14 31.28 -24.96 9.13
CA ILE A 14 30.43 -26.12 8.81
C ILE A 14 29.10 -26.07 9.59
N LEU A 15 29.12 -25.62 10.85
CA LEU A 15 27.90 -25.44 11.65
C LEU A 15 27.00 -24.33 11.07
N ASN A 16 27.57 -23.24 10.56
CA ASN A 16 26.81 -22.17 9.89
C ASN A 16 26.25 -22.59 8.52
N LEU A 17 26.96 -23.46 7.77
CA LEU A 17 26.44 -24.01 6.52
C LEU A 17 25.30 -25.03 6.70
N CYS A 18 25.19 -25.68 7.87
CA CYS A 18 24.11 -26.62 8.16
C CYS A 18 22.80 -25.94 8.58
N ILE A 19 22.82 -24.68 9.05
CA ILE A 19 21.64 -23.98 9.57
C ILE A 19 20.87 -23.23 8.46
N SER A 20 21.39 -23.12 7.24
CA SER A 20 20.72 -22.38 6.16
C SER A 20 19.80 -23.22 5.26
N THR A 21 19.46 -24.47 5.63
CA THR A 21 18.38 -25.19 4.95
C THR A 21 17.05 -24.77 5.53
N TYR A 22 16.60 -23.56 5.15
CA TYR A 22 15.20 -23.18 5.34
C TYR A 22 14.36 -24.20 4.57
N PHE A 23 13.65 -25.06 5.29
CA PHE A 23 12.55 -25.83 4.71
C PHE A 23 11.54 -24.80 4.20
N LEU A 24 11.45 -24.67 2.88
CA LEU A 24 10.41 -23.88 2.23
C LEU A 24 9.14 -24.71 2.34
N ASP A 25 8.24 -24.32 3.25
CA ASP A 25 6.89 -24.89 3.27
C ASP A 25 6.20 -24.52 1.96
N ALA A 26 5.81 -25.52 1.18
CA ALA A 26 5.12 -25.30 -0.07
C ALA A 26 3.60 -25.26 0.19
N ALA A 27 2.93 -24.32 -0.46
CA ALA A 27 1.48 -24.21 -0.45
C ALA A 27 0.95 -24.41 -1.87
N GLU A 28 -0.15 -25.13 -2.00
CA GLU A 28 -0.94 -25.21 -3.23
C GLU A 28 -2.18 -24.35 -3.08
N LEU A 29 -2.45 -23.50 -4.06
CA LEU A 29 -3.60 -22.62 -4.12
C LEU A 29 -4.41 -22.93 -5.38
N ARG A 30 -5.71 -23.17 -5.24
CA ARG A 30 -6.64 -23.34 -6.37
C ARG A 30 -7.70 -22.25 -6.35
N PHE A 31 -7.83 -21.56 -7.48
CA PHE A 31 -8.87 -20.55 -7.69
C PHE A 31 -10.10 -21.15 -8.40
N PRO A 32 -11.30 -20.58 -8.20
CA PRO A 32 -12.53 -21.06 -8.83
C PRO A 32 -12.52 -21.10 -10.37
N ASN A 33 -11.62 -20.33 -11.00
CA ASN A 33 -11.41 -20.31 -12.45
C ASN A 33 -10.54 -21.47 -12.96
N GLY A 34 -10.09 -22.37 -12.08
CA GLY A 34 -9.23 -23.51 -12.40
C GLY A 34 -7.74 -23.19 -12.40
N GLU A 35 -7.32 -21.98 -12.05
CA GLU A 35 -5.90 -21.65 -11.93
C GLU A 35 -5.31 -22.23 -10.64
N VAL A 36 -4.17 -22.90 -10.77
CA VAL A 36 -3.46 -23.53 -9.66
C VAL A 36 -2.06 -22.96 -9.56
N PHE A 37 -1.68 -22.59 -8.35
CA PHE A 37 -0.37 -22.05 -8.03
C PHE A 37 0.28 -22.85 -6.92
N HIS A 38 1.51 -23.30 -7.16
CA HIS A 38 2.38 -23.80 -6.12
C HIS A 38 3.30 -22.68 -5.66
N THR A 39 3.13 -22.27 -4.42
CA THR A 39 3.76 -21.10 -3.81
C THR A 39 4.56 -21.49 -2.58
N GLU A 40 5.43 -20.61 -2.12
CA GLU A 40 6.04 -20.71 -0.80
C GLU A 40 5.08 -20.14 0.23
N PHE A 41 4.79 -20.88 1.30
CA PHE A 41 4.02 -20.37 2.43
C PHE A 41 4.84 -19.34 3.22
N VAL A 42 4.20 -18.22 3.60
CA VAL A 42 4.83 -17.19 4.44
C VAL A 42 4.13 -17.10 5.80
N TYR A 43 2.83 -16.79 5.80
CA TYR A 43 2.01 -16.82 7.01
C TYR A 43 0.51 -16.92 6.68
N GLU A 44 -0.28 -17.29 7.68
CA GLU A 44 -1.75 -17.33 7.62
C GLU A 44 -2.35 -16.55 8.79
N ASP A 45 -3.44 -15.83 8.53
CA ASP A 45 -4.32 -15.22 9.54
C ASP A 45 -5.77 -15.74 9.34
N GLU A 46 -6.73 -15.36 10.18
CA GLU A 46 -8.12 -15.86 10.13
C GLU A 46 -8.76 -15.73 8.74
N ARG A 47 -8.50 -14.62 8.03
CA ARG A 47 -9.17 -14.28 6.75
C ARG A 47 -8.26 -14.29 5.54
N MET A 48 -6.96 -14.27 5.75
CA MET A 48 -5.96 -14.01 4.72
C MET A 48 -4.88 -15.09 4.73
N LEU A 49 -4.38 -15.41 3.55
CA LEU A 49 -3.22 -16.26 3.35
C LEU A 49 -2.15 -15.46 2.62
N VAL A 50 -0.90 -15.54 3.11
CA VAL A 50 0.25 -14.87 2.52
C VAL A 50 1.24 -15.89 2.03
N VAL A 51 1.56 -15.76 0.74
CA VAL A 51 2.41 -16.68 0.01
C VAL A 51 3.41 -15.91 -0.83
N ARG A 52 4.50 -16.58 -1.23
CA ARG A 52 5.48 -16.05 -2.17
C ARG A 52 5.49 -16.87 -3.45
N PHE A 53 5.44 -16.20 -4.59
CA PHE A 53 5.50 -16.82 -5.91
C PHE A 53 6.47 -16.06 -6.80
N LYS A 54 7.46 -16.78 -7.33
CA LYS A 54 8.57 -16.27 -8.15
C LYS A 54 9.26 -15.05 -7.52
N GLY A 55 9.45 -15.09 -6.20
CA GLY A 55 10.13 -14.04 -5.43
C GLY A 55 9.24 -12.88 -4.94
N SER A 56 8.00 -12.77 -5.42
CA SER A 56 7.05 -11.74 -4.98
C SER A 56 6.08 -12.29 -3.94
N GLU A 57 5.75 -11.50 -2.93
CA GLU A 57 4.74 -11.86 -1.92
C GLU A 57 3.35 -11.46 -2.38
N TYR A 58 2.34 -12.25 -2.01
CA TYR A 58 0.94 -12.04 -2.36
C TYR A 58 0.06 -12.25 -1.12
N LYS A 59 -0.91 -11.35 -0.91
CA LYS A 59 -1.93 -11.44 0.14
C LYS A 59 -3.28 -11.80 -0.47
N ILE A 60 -3.78 -12.98 -0.16
CA ILE A 60 -4.97 -13.55 -0.78
C ILE A 60 -6.05 -13.76 0.28
N PRO A 61 -7.26 -13.19 0.11
CA PRO A 61 -8.40 -13.53 0.94
C PRO A 61 -8.79 -15.01 0.77
N LYS A 62 -8.95 -15.75 1.87
CA LYS A 62 -9.30 -17.19 1.80
C LYS A 62 -10.61 -17.46 1.06
N LYS A 63 -11.54 -16.49 1.08
CA LYS A 63 -12.82 -16.55 0.36
C LYS A 63 -12.68 -16.54 -1.18
N ASP A 64 -11.54 -16.08 -1.69
CA ASP A 64 -11.27 -16.01 -3.14
C ASP A 64 -10.65 -17.32 -3.66
N LEU A 65 -10.30 -18.24 -2.75
CA LEU A 65 -9.76 -19.56 -3.05
C LEU A 65 -10.88 -20.61 -3.02
N GLU A 66 -10.87 -21.52 -4.01
CA GLU A 66 -11.70 -22.73 -3.98
C GLU A 66 -11.10 -23.76 -3.00
N TYR A 67 -9.77 -23.85 -2.99
CA TYR A 67 -9.02 -24.80 -2.17
C TYR A 67 -7.60 -24.29 -1.90
N TYR A 68 -7.03 -24.66 -0.75
CA TYR A 68 -5.60 -24.51 -0.48
C TYR A 68 -5.08 -25.64 0.43
N ASP A 69 -3.81 -25.99 0.23
CA ASP A 69 -3.09 -26.97 1.05
C ASP A 69 -1.71 -26.41 1.42
N LEU A 70 -1.44 -26.27 2.71
CA LEU A 70 -0.19 -25.74 3.25
C LEU A 70 0.85 -26.83 3.57
N SER A 71 0.47 -28.09 3.44
CA SER A 71 1.32 -29.25 3.76
C SER A 71 1.98 -29.88 2.54
N ASN A 72 1.79 -29.27 1.36
CA ASN A 72 2.28 -29.82 0.11
C ASN A 72 3.81 -29.76 0.09
N LYS A 73 4.47 -30.89 -0.23
CA LYS A 73 5.93 -30.96 -0.41
C LYS A 73 6.34 -30.84 -1.88
N GLY A 74 5.43 -30.35 -2.72
CA GLY A 74 5.63 -30.18 -4.16
C GLY A 74 6.62 -29.08 -4.52
N GLN A 75 6.90 -28.95 -5.83
CA GLN A 75 7.74 -27.88 -6.36
C GLN A 75 7.05 -26.53 -6.19
N THR A 76 7.76 -25.53 -5.66
CA THR A 76 7.29 -24.14 -5.58
C THR A 76 7.52 -23.40 -6.90
N ASN A 77 6.86 -22.24 -7.06
CA ASN A 77 7.02 -21.33 -8.20
C ASN A 77 6.54 -21.88 -9.55
N HIS A 78 5.64 -22.86 -9.50
CA HIS A 78 4.98 -23.45 -10.66
C HIS A 78 3.49 -23.12 -10.68
N SER A 79 2.94 -22.88 -11.86
CA SER A 79 1.50 -22.66 -12.04
C SER A 79 1.00 -23.39 -13.27
N TYR A 80 -0.26 -23.84 -13.20
CA TYR A 80 -0.94 -24.49 -14.31
C TYR A 80 -2.44 -24.23 -14.23
N LYS A 81 -3.16 -24.57 -15.29
CA LYS A 81 -4.61 -24.41 -15.39
C LYS A 81 -5.28 -25.77 -15.50
N ILE A 82 -6.23 -26.03 -14.60
CA ILE A 82 -7.13 -27.17 -14.67
C ILE A 82 -8.18 -26.88 -15.74
N ALA A 83 -8.37 -27.81 -16.67
CA ALA A 83 -9.46 -27.74 -17.62
C ALA A 83 -10.77 -28.13 -16.91
N ILE A 84 -11.78 -27.27 -17.07
CA ILE A 84 -13.14 -27.50 -16.59
C ILE A 84 -14.02 -27.71 -17.83
N LEU A 85 -14.27 -28.98 -18.17
CA LEU A 85 -15.04 -29.36 -19.34
C LEU A 85 -16.49 -29.64 -18.94
N SER A 86 -17.42 -28.91 -19.55
CA SER A 86 -18.85 -29.18 -19.42
C SER A 86 -19.29 -30.06 -20.57
N LEU A 87 -19.86 -31.23 -20.27
CA LEU A 87 -20.39 -32.14 -21.28
C LEU A 87 -21.84 -31.76 -21.65
N LYS A 88 -22.28 -32.17 -22.84
CA LYS A 88 -23.65 -31.94 -23.33
C LYS A 88 -24.73 -32.55 -22.45
N ASN A 89 -24.42 -33.63 -21.73
CA ASN A 89 -25.31 -34.27 -20.78
C ASN A 89 -25.42 -33.55 -19.42
N GLY A 90 -24.68 -32.44 -19.23
CA GLY A 90 -24.69 -31.65 -18.00
C GLY A 90 -23.61 -32.03 -16.98
N SER A 91 -22.85 -33.10 -17.21
CA SER A 91 -21.73 -33.47 -16.35
C SER A 91 -20.55 -32.51 -16.51
N VAL A 92 -19.78 -32.32 -15.45
CA VAL A 92 -18.57 -31.47 -15.46
C VAL A 92 -17.36 -32.32 -15.10
N ILE A 93 -16.34 -32.27 -15.94
CA ILE A 93 -15.07 -32.96 -15.74
C ILE A 93 -13.99 -31.91 -15.44
N LYS A 94 -13.30 -32.08 -14.31
CA LYS A 94 -12.15 -31.27 -13.90
C LYS A 94 -10.87 -32.10 -14.00
N GLY A 95 -9.85 -31.58 -14.66
CA GLY A 95 -8.53 -32.21 -14.69
C GLY A 95 -7.55 -31.49 -15.62
N THR A 96 -6.31 -31.96 -15.67
CA THR A 96 -5.28 -31.38 -16.55
C THR A 96 -5.34 -32.05 -17.92
N ILE A 97 -5.22 -31.28 -19.01
CA ILE A 97 -5.16 -31.85 -20.37
C ILE A 97 -3.82 -32.58 -20.51
N ALA A 98 -3.87 -33.90 -20.67
CA ALA A 98 -2.70 -34.74 -20.87
C ALA A 98 -2.33 -34.85 -22.37
N ASP A 99 -3.34 -34.92 -23.24
CA ASP A 99 -3.15 -34.98 -24.70
C ASP A 99 -4.39 -34.48 -25.45
N LYS A 100 -4.21 -34.04 -26.70
CA LYS A 100 -5.28 -33.56 -27.58
C LYS A 100 -5.09 -34.10 -29.00
N ASN A 101 -5.91 -35.09 -29.35
CA ASN A 101 -6.01 -35.61 -30.71
C ASN A 101 -7.01 -34.80 -31.54
N LYS A 102 -7.22 -35.16 -32.81
CA LYS A 102 -8.18 -34.46 -33.68
C LYS A 102 -9.61 -34.51 -33.12
N ASP A 103 -10.05 -35.70 -32.70
CA ASP A 103 -11.44 -35.96 -32.31
C ASP A 103 -11.63 -36.19 -30.80
N GLU A 104 -10.53 -36.33 -30.05
CA GLU A 104 -10.54 -36.69 -28.63
C GLU A 104 -9.64 -35.76 -27.82
N VAL A 105 -9.93 -35.65 -26.52
CA VAL A 105 -9.07 -35.03 -25.52
C VAL A 105 -8.86 -36.01 -24.37
N ILE A 106 -7.61 -36.15 -23.92
CA ILE A 106 -7.27 -36.99 -22.77
C ILE A 106 -7.06 -36.07 -21.56
N ILE A 107 -7.87 -36.27 -20.53
CA ILE A 107 -7.82 -35.51 -19.27
C ILE A 107 -7.25 -36.39 -18.17
N LYS A 108 -6.22 -35.91 -17.48
CA LYS A 108 -5.75 -36.47 -16.22
C LYS A 108 -6.57 -35.87 -15.07
N SER A 109 -7.52 -36.65 -14.57
CA SER A 109 -8.31 -36.34 -13.38
C SER A 109 -7.68 -36.92 -12.11
N GLU A 110 -8.24 -36.60 -10.95
CA GLU A 110 -7.84 -37.21 -9.67
C GLU A 110 -8.06 -38.74 -9.65
N LEU A 111 -9.01 -39.26 -10.43
CA LEU A 111 -9.31 -40.70 -10.53
C LEU A 111 -8.48 -41.43 -11.60
N GLY A 112 -7.70 -40.70 -12.41
CA GLY A 112 -6.93 -41.25 -13.52
C GLY A 112 -7.19 -40.56 -14.86
N PHE A 113 -6.82 -41.24 -15.95
CA PHE A 113 -6.96 -40.71 -17.31
C PHE A 113 -8.35 -40.99 -17.88
N LEU A 114 -8.94 -39.95 -18.48
CA LEU A 114 -10.25 -39.99 -19.14
C LEU A 114 -10.09 -39.55 -20.59
N THR A 115 -10.53 -40.37 -21.53
CA THR A 115 -10.60 -39.99 -22.94
C THR A 115 -12.02 -39.53 -23.25
N ILE A 116 -12.16 -38.29 -23.74
CA ILE A 116 -13.46 -37.66 -24.02
C ILE A 116 -13.51 -37.28 -25.50
N ASN A 117 -14.60 -37.63 -26.16
CA ASN A 117 -14.84 -37.18 -27.53
C ASN A 117 -15.17 -35.69 -27.54
N LYS A 118 -14.51 -34.91 -28.38
CA LYS A 118 -14.71 -33.45 -28.44
C LYS A 118 -16.14 -33.05 -28.79
N ASN A 119 -16.87 -33.89 -29.51
CA ASN A 119 -18.28 -33.64 -29.86
C ASN A 119 -19.21 -33.71 -28.65
N GLU A 120 -18.78 -34.32 -27.54
CA GLU A 120 -19.55 -34.39 -26.30
C GLU A 120 -19.33 -33.16 -25.40
N ILE A 121 -18.30 -32.37 -25.69
CA ILE A 121 -17.95 -31.18 -24.93
C ILE A 121 -18.82 -30.01 -25.42
N LYS A 122 -19.42 -29.30 -24.48
CA LYS A 122 -20.30 -28.15 -24.72
C LYS A 122 -19.53 -26.84 -24.82
N ASN A 123 -18.44 -26.70 -24.08
CA ASN A 123 -17.62 -25.49 -24.03
C ASN A 123 -16.31 -25.63 -24.83
N ASP A 124 -15.69 -24.51 -25.15
CA ASP A 124 -14.40 -24.51 -25.82
C ASP A 124 -13.32 -25.15 -24.94
N ILE A 125 -12.52 -26.02 -25.54
CA ILE A 125 -11.39 -26.66 -24.87
C ILE A 125 -10.29 -25.60 -24.74
N PRO A 126 -9.86 -25.24 -23.52
CA PRO A 126 -8.80 -24.27 -23.33
C PRO A 126 -7.55 -24.68 -24.14
N ILE A 127 -6.93 -23.70 -24.79
CA ILE A 127 -5.68 -23.91 -25.53
C ILE A 127 -4.60 -24.25 -24.50
N VAL A 128 -3.78 -25.25 -24.83
CA VAL A 128 -2.78 -25.87 -23.97
C VAL A 128 -1.85 -24.85 -23.30
N ASP A 129 -1.60 -25.09 -22.00
CA ASP A 129 -0.44 -24.63 -21.21
C ASP A 129 -0.26 -23.11 -21.05
N GLU A 130 -1.36 -22.39 -20.77
CA GLU A 130 -1.21 -21.11 -20.07
C GLU A 130 -0.64 -21.42 -18.69
N ARG A 131 0.63 -21.06 -18.46
CA ARG A 131 1.19 -20.91 -17.12
C ARG A 131 0.61 -19.60 -16.58
N PRO A 132 -0.50 -19.62 -15.80
CA PRO A 132 -1.13 -18.38 -15.40
C PRO A 132 -0.13 -17.56 -14.58
N GLU A 133 -0.11 -16.26 -14.82
CA GLU A 133 0.60 -15.36 -13.95
C GLU A 133 -0.21 -15.13 -12.68
N PHE A 134 0.48 -14.92 -11.57
CA PHE A 134 -0.21 -14.67 -10.30
C PHE A 134 -0.97 -13.34 -10.41
N PRO A 135 -2.26 -13.27 -10.02
CA PRO A 135 -3.04 -12.05 -10.19
C PRO A 135 -2.42 -10.86 -9.44
N ILE A 136 -2.12 -9.79 -10.17
CA ILE A 136 -1.46 -8.58 -9.64
C ILE A 136 -2.28 -7.92 -8.52
N VAL A 137 -3.60 -8.10 -8.50
CA VAL A 137 -4.50 -7.60 -7.45
C VAL A 137 -4.12 -8.12 -6.06
N TYR A 138 -3.50 -9.30 -5.97
CA TYR A 138 -3.07 -9.89 -4.71
C TYR A 138 -1.64 -9.54 -4.35
N LEU A 139 -0.89 -8.82 -5.20
CA LEU A 139 0.51 -8.50 -4.94
C LEU A 139 0.61 -7.74 -3.61
N ALA A 140 1.37 -8.31 -2.68
CA ALA A 140 1.63 -7.72 -1.37
C ALA A 140 2.51 -6.49 -1.57
N ASN A 141 1.89 -5.32 -1.80
CA ASN A 141 2.56 -4.02 -1.77
C ASN A 141 2.98 -3.63 -0.34
N ASP A 142 2.88 -4.55 0.63
CA ASP A 142 3.01 -4.30 2.06
C ASP A 142 4.38 -3.83 2.53
N LYS A 143 5.43 -3.99 1.71
CA LYS A 143 6.72 -3.34 1.99
C LYS A 143 6.69 -1.82 1.77
N LEU A 144 5.71 -1.29 1.03
CA LEU A 144 5.48 0.15 0.81
C LEU A 144 4.27 0.70 1.59
N ASP A 145 3.37 -0.17 2.06
CA ASP A 145 2.09 0.25 2.66
C ASP A 145 2.06 0.29 4.19
N ASN A 146 2.97 -0.36 4.92
CA ASN A 146 3.00 -0.25 6.39
C ASN A 146 4.20 0.52 6.92
N GLN A 147 4.42 1.71 6.35
CA GLN A 147 5.58 2.54 6.68
C GLN A 147 5.20 3.72 7.56
N THR A 148 6.05 4.01 8.55
CA THR A 148 5.98 5.23 9.32
C THR A 148 6.59 6.35 8.50
N ARG A 149 5.84 7.43 8.27
CA ARG A 149 6.38 8.59 7.56
C ARG A 149 6.80 9.65 8.55
N ILE A 150 7.95 10.27 8.32
CA ILE A 150 8.38 11.48 9.02
C ILE A 150 8.83 12.46 7.95
N GLY A 151 8.37 13.70 8.05
CA GLY A 151 8.66 14.69 7.04
C GLY A 151 8.44 16.12 7.51
N GLY A 152 8.66 17.03 6.58
CA GLY A 152 8.33 18.43 6.75
C GLY A 152 7.62 18.97 5.52
N SER A 153 7.02 20.15 5.67
CA SER A 153 6.38 20.83 4.55
C SER A 153 6.64 22.32 4.56
N PHE A 154 6.54 22.91 3.38
CA PHE A 154 6.47 24.35 3.16
C PHE A 154 5.06 24.69 2.69
N THR A 155 4.45 25.70 3.32
CA THR A 155 3.10 26.15 3.00
C THR A 155 3.13 27.57 2.48
N TYR A 156 2.32 27.86 1.47
CA TYR A 156 1.98 29.21 1.02
C TYR A 156 0.46 29.34 0.96
N LEU A 157 -0.11 30.25 1.74
CA LEU A 157 -1.54 30.31 2.04
C LEU A 157 -2.07 31.76 2.01
N PRO A 158 -2.54 32.24 0.85
CA PRO A 158 -3.38 33.42 0.77
C PRO A 158 -4.65 33.28 1.63
N LEU A 159 -4.97 34.32 2.39
CA LEU A 159 -6.16 34.38 3.23
C LEU A 159 -7.34 34.99 2.45
N PHE A 160 -8.56 34.60 2.79
CA PHE A 160 -9.76 35.20 2.23
C PHE A 160 -10.13 36.52 2.94
N PRO A 161 -10.89 37.41 2.27
CA PRO A 161 -11.41 38.61 2.91
C PRO A 161 -12.24 38.29 4.18
N PRO A 162 -12.22 39.15 5.20
CA PRO A 162 -11.57 40.47 5.24
C PRO A 162 -10.07 40.45 5.57
N LEU A 163 -9.56 39.34 6.11
CA LEU A 163 -8.18 39.24 6.59
C LEU A 163 -7.18 39.31 5.43
N GLY A 164 -7.47 38.62 4.33
CA GLY A 164 -6.67 38.66 3.10
C GLY A 164 -6.49 40.04 2.46
N ASN A 165 -7.39 41.00 2.74
CA ASN A 165 -7.24 42.37 2.24
C ASN A 165 -6.25 43.20 3.08
N GLN A 166 -5.92 42.73 4.28
CA GLN A 166 -5.15 43.50 5.27
C GLN A 166 -3.78 42.91 5.57
N THR A 167 -3.57 41.65 5.20
CA THR A 167 -2.36 40.89 5.50
C THR A 167 -1.89 40.16 4.25
N PRO A 168 -0.59 40.19 3.93
CA PRO A 168 -0.02 39.32 2.90
C PRO A 168 -0.33 37.83 3.16
N PRO A 169 -0.15 36.96 2.15
CA PRO A 169 -0.25 35.51 2.32
C PRO A 169 0.60 35.00 3.49
N LEU A 170 0.07 34.01 4.20
CA LEU A 170 0.84 33.26 5.19
C LEU A 170 1.80 32.33 4.46
N TYR A 171 3.04 32.24 4.95
CA TYR A 171 3.98 31.23 4.51
C TYR A 171 4.67 30.62 5.73
N GLY A 172 5.16 29.39 5.61
CA GLY A 172 5.83 28.78 6.74
C GLY A 172 6.18 27.33 6.55
N LEU A 173 6.54 26.71 7.67
CA LEU A 173 7.10 25.38 7.72
C LEU A 173 6.31 24.51 8.68
N SER A 174 6.30 23.22 8.39
CA SER A 174 5.75 22.22 9.29
C SER A 174 6.67 21.01 9.42
N ILE A 175 6.48 20.27 10.51
CA ILE A 175 6.98 18.91 10.69
C ILE A 175 5.79 18.00 10.96
N PHE A 176 5.85 16.78 10.47
CA PHE A 176 4.79 15.81 10.66
C PHE A 176 5.30 14.37 10.77
N THR A 177 4.45 13.52 11.35
CA THR A 177 4.64 12.07 11.36
C THR A 177 3.33 11.33 11.12
N GLU A 178 3.41 10.23 10.39
CA GLU A 178 2.31 9.31 10.08
C GLU A 178 2.74 7.91 10.54
N PRO A 179 2.48 7.52 11.80
CA PRO A 179 2.91 6.23 12.30
C PRO A 179 2.22 5.06 11.59
N ALA A 180 2.98 4.02 11.23
CA ALA A 180 2.45 2.83 10.55
C ALA A 180 1.34 2.13 11.35
N PHE A 181 1.52 2.04 12.67
CA PHE A 181 0.58 1.37 13.58
C PHE A 181 -0.75 2.11 13.76
N LEU A 182 -0.88 3.34 13.27
CA LEU A 182 -2.12 4.13 13.27
C LEU A 182 -2.82 4.12 11.90
N ARG A 183 -2.57 3.08 11.09
CA ARG A 183 -3.30 2.80 9.86
C ARG A 183 -4.52 1.94 10.17
N PHE A 184 -5.70 2.32 9.66
CA PHE A 184 -6.94 1.57 9.85
C PHE A 184 -7.68 1.38 8.53
N LYS A 185 -8.43 0.27 8.45
CA LYS A 185 -9.14 -0.18 7.23
C LYS A 185 -8.23 -0.28 5.99
N ASN A 186 -6.92 -0.48 6.19
CA ASN A 186 -5.87 -0.48 5.17
C ASN A 186 -5.88 0.72 4.21
N THR A 187 -6.59 1.80 4.54
CA THR A 187 -6.89 2.91 3.62
C THR A 187 -6.57 4.26 4.23
N TYR A 188 -6.81 4.41 5.54
CA TYR A 188 -6.64 5.66 6.25
C TYR A 188 -5.46 5.55 7.21
N GLN A 189 -4.62 6.57 7.22
CA GLN A 189 -3.48 6.68 8.13
C GLN A 189 -3.61 7.94 8.96
N LEU A 190 -3.56 7.80 10.28
CA LEU A 190 -3.59 8.95 11.18
C LEU A 190 -2.19 9.56 11.28
N GLY A 191 -2.13 10.89 11.26
CA GLY A 191 -0.89 11.65 11.36
C GLY A 191 -1.00 12.83 12.32
N PHE A 192 0.16 13.33 12.73
CA PHE A 192 0.33 14.46 13.61
C PHE A 192 1.22 15.49 12.94
N LYS A 193 0.84 16.77 13.02
CA LYS A 193 1.55 17.86 12.37
C LYS A 193 1.68 19.05 13.32
N PHE A 194 2.88 19.62 13.36
CA PHE A 194 3.13 20.93 13.97
C PHE A 194 3.52 21.91 12.89
N GLU A 195 2.86 23.06 12.84
CA GLU A 195 2.98 24.04 11.77
C GLU A 195 3.19 25.45 12.33
N TYR A 196 4.17 26.15 11.76
CA TYR A 196 4.43 27.56 12.01
C TYR A 196 4.19 28.33 10.72
N LEU A 197 3.25 29.28 10.74
CA LEU A 197 2.97 30.19 9.62
C LEU A 197 3.20 31.64 10.03
N GLN A 198 3.66 32.45 9.09
CA GLN A 198 3.89 33.87 9.29
C GLN A 198 3.49 34.65 8.03
N SER A 199 2.97 35.85 8.25
CA SER A 199 2.75 36.87 7.23
C SER A 199 3.50 38.12 7.66
N THR A 200 4.48 38.55 6.86
CA THR A 200 5.21 39.80 7.06
C THR A 200 4.68 40.86 6.09
N GLY A 201 3.88 41.79 6.61
CA GLY A 201 3.44 42.98 5.89
C GLY A 201 4.02 44.26 6.48
N PRO A 202 4.02 45.38 5.74
CA PRO A 202 4.59 46.65 6.21
C PRO A 202 3.86 47.28 7.41
N ILE A 203 2.64 46.85 7.73
CA ILE A 203 1.81 47.44 8.80
C ILE A 203 1.21 46.38 9.74
N LYS A 204 0.93 45.17 9.25
CA LYS A 204 0.23 44.10 9.97
C LYS A 204 0.95 42.78 9.80
N GLU A 205 1.22 42.13 10.91
CA GLU A 205 1.84 40.81 10.92
C GLU A 205 0.94 39.81 11.63
N VAL A 206 0.86 38.62 11.05
CA VAL A 206 0.13 37.49 11.61
C VAL A 206 1.09 36.33 11.73
N THR A 207 1.21 35.78 12.93
CA THR A 207 1.93 34.52 13.16
C THR A 207 0.96 33.49 13.73
N SER A 208 1.17 32.24 13.33
CA SER A 208 0.37 31.10 13.76
C SER A 208 1.28 29.94 14.15
N GLN A 209 0.99 29.35 15.29
CA GLN A 209 1.57 28.08 15.73
C GLN A 209 0.44 27.09 15.92
N SER A 210 0.44 25.99 15.16
CA SER A 210 -0.69 25.07 15.09
C SER A 210 -0.26 23.63 15.29
N GLY A 211 -1.00 22.90 16.12
CA GLY A 211 -0.88 21.46 16.26
C GLY A 211 -2.12 20.77 15.70
N TYR A 212 -1.93 19.80 14.80
CA TYR A 212 -3.01 19.08 14.13
C TYR A 212 -2.89 17.57 14.32
N VAL A 213 -4.06 16.93 14.42
CA VAL A 213 -4.26 15.52 14.13
C VAL A 213 -4.99 15.43 12.80
N TYR A 214 -4.54 14.56 11.91
CA TYR A 214 -5.13 14.43 10.58
C TYR A 214 -5.29 13.00 10.12
N LEU A 215 -6.22 12.79 9.19
CA LEU A 215 -6.40 11.54 8.46
C LEU A 215 -5.91 11.71 7.04
N HIS A 216 -4.93 10.90 6.65
CA HIS A 216 -4.42 10.78 5.30
C HIS A 216 -5.05 9.57 4.61
N GLN A 217 -5.40 9.73 3.34
CA GLN A 217 -5.81 8.66 2.44
C GLN A 217 -5.14 8.88 1.09
N SER A 218 -4.60 7.82 0.48
CA SER A 218 -4.10 7.86 -0.89
C SER A 218 -4.71 6.78 -1.77
N LYS A 219 -4.76 7.04 -3.08
CA LYS A 219 -5.26 6.12 -4.10
C LYS A 219 -4.40 6.20 -5.35
N THR A 220 -3.84 5.05 -5.73
CA THR A 220 -3.12 4.87 -7.00
C THR A 220 -4.10 4.42 -8.08
N PHE A 221 -4.09 5.11 -9.23
CA PHE A 221 -4.92 4.76 -10.38
C PHE A 221 -4.16 3.94 -11.41
N ASN A 222 -4.83 2.96 -12.01
CA ASN A 222 -4.31 2.11 -13.09
C ASN A 222 -2.95 1.44 -12.76
N SER A 223 -2.69 1.17 -11.47
CA SER A 223 -1.42 0.62 -10.99
C SER A 223 -0.17 1.43 -11.40
N ASN A 224 -0.34 2.71 -11.76
CA ASN A 224 0.75 3.59 -12.14
C ASN A 224 1.21 4.40 -10.92
N PRO A 225 2.45 4.23 -10.42
CA PRO A 225 2.96 4.97 -9.27
C PRO A 225 2.91 6.49 -9.43
N LEU A 226 3.00 7.00 -10.68
CA LEU A 226 2.89 8.43 -10.97
C LEU A 226 1.45 8.95 -10.84
N LEU A 227 0.44 8.08 -10.81
CA LEU A 227 -0.96 8.46 -10.64
C LEU A 227 -1.43 8.16 -9.21
N ASP A 228 -0.61 8.53 -8.23
CA ASP A 228 -0.91 8.42 -6.79
C ASP A 228 -1.39 9.77 -6.24
N PHE A 229 -2.68 9.84 -5.92
CA PHE A 229 -3.33 11.03 -5.38
C PHE A 229 -3.72 10.82 -3.92
N TYR A 230 -3.71 11.89 -3.13
CA TYR A 230 -4.04 11.82 -1.72
C TYR A 230 -5.00 12.92 -1.28
N GLY A 231 -5.65 12.66 -0.15
CA GLY A 231 -6.41 13.63 0.61
C GLY A 231 -6.05 13.59 2.09
N ILE A 232 -6.07 14.76 2.73
CA ILE A 232 -5.88 14.92 4.16
C ILE A 232 -7.01 15.76 4.73
N VAL A 233 -7.59 15.31 5.84
CA VAL A 233 -8.49 16.10 6.68
C VAL A 233 -7.88 16.22 8.06
N GLY A 234 -7.61 17.45 8.51
CA GLY A 234 -6.99 17.72 9.80
C GLY A 234 -7.81 18.64 10.68
N ILE A 235 -7.74 18.42 11.99
CA ILE A 235 -8.32 19.27 13.04
C ILE A 235 -7.27 19.53 14.10
N GLY A 236 -7.33 20.69 14.74
CA GLY A 236 -6.27 21.11 15.65
C GLY A 236 -6.61 22.36 16.44
N MET A 237 -5.58 22.86 17.11
CA MET A 237 -5.60 24.13 17.82
C MET A 237 -4.46 25.00 17.31
N SER A 238 -4.74 26.28 17.15
CA SER A 238 -3.81 27.29 16.65
C SER A 238 -3.70 28.45 17.63
N SER A 239 -2.47 28.79 18.01
CA SER A 239 -2.15 30.04 18.67
C SER A 239 -1.85 31.09 17.62
N LEU A 240 -2.70 32.11 17.52
CA LEU A 240 -2.57 33.22 16.59
C LEU A 240 -2.06 34.45 17.34
N SER A 241 -1.04 35.09 16.80
CA SER A 241 -0.59 36.40 17.25
C SER A 241 -0.76 37.39 16.09
N TYR A 242 -1.59 38.39 16.33
CA TYR A 242 -1.80 39.49 15.40
C TYR A 242 -1.14 40.75 15.95
N ARG A 243 -0.20 41.31 15.19
CA ARG A 243 0.43 42.60 15.48
C ARG A 243 -0.17 43.70 14.60
N PHE A 244 -0.76 44.71 15.24
CA PHE A 244 -1.41 45.85 14.57
C PHE A 244 -0.51 47.10 14.54
N ASP A 245 0.50 47.16 15.41
CA ASP A 245 1.48 48.26 15.56
C ASP A 245 2.75 47.73 16.27
N GLN A 246 3.86 48.48 16.30
CA GLN A 246 5.16 48.05 16.87
C GLN A 246 5.06 47.57 18.33
N ASN A 247 4.16 48.15 19.12
CA ASN A 247 4.01 47.83 20.55
C ASN A 247 2.74 47.05 20.90
N ASN A 248 1.82 46.85 19.95
CA ASN A 248 0.51 46.27 20.22
C ASN A 248 0.31 44.97 19.45
N ALA A 249 0.30 43.86 20.20
CA ALA A 249 -0.04 42.53 19.70
C ALA A 249 -1.21 41.95 20.50
N LYS A 250 -2.08 41.21 19.81
CA LYS A 250 -3.12 40.38 20.43
C LYS A 250 -2.79 38.93 20.15
N ILE A 251 -2.92 38.09 21.17
CA ILE A 251 -2.69 36.65 21.08
C ILE A 251 -3.98 35.94 21.47
N GLY A 252 -4.34 34.92 20.71
CA GLY A 252 -5.52 34.08 20.97
C GLY A 252 -5.26 32.63 20.58
N SER A 253 -6.02 31.71 21.17
CA SER A 253 -6.00 30.30 20.81
C SER A 253 -7.34 29.89 20.25
N ASN A 254 -7.35 29.44 19.00
CA ASN A 254 -8.55 29.11 18.26
C ASN A 254 -8.48 27.67 17.77
N PRO A 255 -9.59 26.91 17.77
CA PRO A 255 -9.69 25.69 16.99
C PRO A 255 -9.40 25.97 15.51
N SER A 256 -8.83 24.99 14.84
CA SER A 256 -8.53 25.08 13.41
C SER A 256 -8.76 23.75 12.71
N ALA A 257 -9.08 23.82 11.43
CA ALA A 257 -9.24 22.64 10.58
C ALA A 257 -8.70 22.91 9.19
N TYR A 258 -8.17 21.88 8.55
CA TYR A 258 -7.69 21.99 7.18
C TYR A 258 -8.08 20.77 6.33
N LEU A 259 -8.22 21.02 5.04
CA LEU A 259 -8.39 20.02 3.99
C LEU A 259 -7.26 20.20 2.99
N GLU A 260 -6.59 19.12 2.62
CA GLU A 260 -5.57 19.12 1.59
C GLU A 260 -5.85 18.02 0.58
N LEU A 261 -5.80 18.33 -0.71
CA LEU A 261 -5.92 17.38 -1.80
C LEU A 261 -4.71 17.53 -2.70
N GLY A 262 -4.09 16.44 -3.09
CA GLY A 262 -2.83 16.54 -3.81
C GLY A 262 -2.36 15.29 -4.51
N TRP A 263 -1.14 15.41 -5.02
CA TRP A 263 -0.42 14.37 -5.74
C TRP A 263 0.84 13.97 -4.97
N GLN A 264 1.11 12.65 -4.92
CA GLN A 264 2.25 12.06 -4.19
C GLN A 264 2.97 10.96 -5.00
N GLY A 265 2.93 11.04 -6.33
CA GLY A 265 3.49 10.01 -7.22
C GLY A 265 5.03 9.98 -7.29
N LEU A 266 5.72 10.97 -6.73
CA LEU A 266 7.18 11.01 -6.73
C LEU A 266 7.75 10.31 -5.47
N LYS A 267 8.42 9.18 -5.68
CA LYS A 267 9.09 8.39 -4.63
C LYS A 267 10.50 8.04 -5.10
N TYR A 268 11.50 8.24 -4.25
CA TYR A 268 12.90 7.90 -4.56
C TYR A 268 13.55 7.21 -3.35
N GLY A 269 13.76 5.90 -3.46
CA GLY A 269 14.23 5.10 -2.33
C GLY A 269 13.25 5.18 -1.14
N PRO A 270 13.73 5.48 0.08
CA PRO A 270 12.84 5.70 1.23
C PRO A 270 12.13 7.05 1.19
N SER A 271 12.52 7.97 0.30
CA SER A 271 11.99 9.33 0.27
C SER A 271 10.66 9.42 -0.46
N PHE A 272 9.78 10.30 0.01
CA PHE A 272 8.52 10.64 -0.65
C PHE A 272 8.38 12.16 -0.77
N TYR A 273 7.61 12.59 -1.77
CA TYR A 273 7.29 14.00 -2.00
C TYR A 273 5.81 14.15 -2.33
N ARG A 274 5.22 15.24 -1.85
CA ARG A 274 3.83 15.58 -2.13
C ARG A 274 3.68 17.04 -2.50
N ILE A 275 2.74 17.31 -3.37
CA ILE A 275 2.29 18.65 -3.72
C ILE A 275 0.78 18.66 -3.54
N GLY A 276 0.28 19.54 -2.68
CA GLY A 276 -1.10 19.61 -2.27
C GLY A 276 -1.67 21.01 -2.40
N TRP A 277 -2.97 21.06 -2.66
CA TRP A 277 -3.78 22.25 -2.49
C TRP A 277 -4.44 22.20 -1.12
N LYS A 278 -4.12 23.17 -0.27
CA LYS A 278 -4.53 23.21 1.13
C LYS A 278 -5.49 24.35 1.40
N ASN A 279 -6.57 24.04 2.10
CA ASN A 279 -7.53 24.98 2.65
C ASN A 279 -7.46 24.91 4.16
N LEU A 280 -7.24 26.04 4.84
CA LEU A 280 -7.10 26.12 6.30
C LEU A 280 -8.08 27.17 6.84
N CYS A 281 -8.79 26.83 7.91
CA CYS A 281 -9.70 27.73 8.62
C CYS A 281 -9.39 27.79 10.11
N PHE A 282 -9.40 29.00 10.66
CA PHE A 282 -9.36 29.30 12.08
C PHE A 282 -10.75 29.71 12.56
N PHE A 283 -11.24 29.10 13.62
CA PHE A 283 -12.58 29.33 14.17
C PHE A 283 -12.50 30.24 15.38
N GLU A 284 -12.91 31.50 15.23
CA GLU A 284 -13.14 32.43 16.35
C GLU A 284 -14.62 32.41 16.74
N ILE A 285 -14.92 32.89 17.95
CA ILE A 285 -16.29 32.89 18.51
C ILE A 285 -17.29 33.58 17.57
N GLU A 286 -16.88 34.68 16.93
CA GLU A 286 -17.76 35.49 16.09
C GLU A 286 -17.53 35.32 14.58
N LYS A 287 -16.36 34.81 14.18
CA LYS A 287 -15.93 34.80 12.76
C LYS A 287 -15.06 33.58 12.44
N ILE A 288 -15.10 33.19 11.17
CA ILE A 288 -14.22 32.15 10.63
C ILE A 288 -13.26 32.80 9.65
N HIS A 289 -11.97 32.55 9.84
CA HIS A 289 -10.91 33.07 8.99
C HIS A 289 -10.27 31.93 8.22
N CYS A 290 -10.49 31.89 6.90
CA CYS A 290 -9.98 30.84 6.03
C CYS A 290 -8.95 31.35 5.02
N GLY A 291 -8.12 30.44 4.53
CA GLY A 291 -7.22 30.66 3.40
C GLY A 291 -7.08 29.39 2.56
N SER A 292 -6.60 29.58 1.34
CA SER A 292 -6.44 28.51 0.36
C SER A 292 -5.15 28.73 -0.43
N GLY A 293 -4.33 27.70 -0.54
CA GLY A 293 -3.04 27.79 -1.20
C GLY A 293 -2.35 26.45 -1.39
N LEU A 294 -1.03 26.47 -1.46
CA LEU A 294 -0.20 25.31 -1.81
C LEU A 294 0.59 24.81 -0.61
N GLU A 295 0.73 23.50 -0.53
CA GLU A 295 1.64 22.83 0.38
C GLU A 295 2.55 21.88 -0.39
N ILE A 296 3.86 22.01 -0.18
CA ILE A 296 4.86 21.10 -0.71
C ILE A 296 5.46 20.37 0.48
N SER A 297 5.34 19.05 0.50
CA SER A 297 5.84 18.23 1.60
C SER A 297 6.78 17.15 1.10
N GLY A 298 7.65 16.69 1.98
CA GLY A 298 8.54 15.58 1.70
C GLY A 298 9.14 15.01 2.96
N GLY A 299 9.68 13.82 2.85
CA GLY A 299 10.21 13.11 4.00
C GLY A 299 10.70 11.73 3.64
N ILE A 300 10.78 10.88 4.65
CA ILE A 300 11.28 9.52 4.57
C ILE A 300 10.28 8.55 5.17
N ASN A 301 10.19 7.38 4.55
CA ASN A 301 9.43 6.23 4.98
C ASN A 301 10.35 5.27 5.74
N PHE A 302 9.85 4.75 6.87
CA PHE A 302 10.51 3.78 7.75
C PHE A 302 9.66 2.53 7.92
#